data_AF-A0A2D9Y446-F1
#
_entry.id   AF-A0A2D9Y446-F1
#
_cell.length_a   1.000
_cell.length_b   1.000
_cell.length_c   1.000
_cell.angle_alpha   90.00
_cell.angle_beta   90.00
_cell.angle_gamma   90.00
#
_symmetry.space_group_name_H-M   'P 1'
#
loop_
_entity.id
_entity.type
_entity.pdbx_description
1 polymer ?
#
loop_
_entity_poly.entity_id
_entity_poly.type
_entity_poly.pdbx_seq_one_letter_code
_entity_poly.pdbx_strand_id
1 'polypeptide(L)'
;MKIHLLSFFLLISLCSFGQILTKERIIYEYKDQLVMNDGAHYKILVSRPFYQITDTTIPQHKEFQDHVLRLNRVLILRSDEKYAQLIEWVKENFKYYELRSLDNYNNDHEISENN
;
A
#
# COMPACT_ATOMS: atom_id res chain seq x y z
N MET A 1 2.27 -23.70 44.39
CA MET A 1 2.27 -24.19 42.99
C MET A 1 1.18 -23.57 42.07
N LYS A 2 0.53 -22.44 42.43
CA LYS A 2 -0.53 -21.81 41.59
C LYS A 2 -0.11 -20.48 40.93
N ILE A 3 0.82 -19.73 41.54
CA ILE A 3 1.30 -18.43 41.05
C ILE A 3 2.14 -18.52 39.76
N HIS A 4 2.91 -19.60 39.61
CA HIS A 4 3.76 -19.78 38.41
C HIS A 4 2.94 -20.02 37.13
N LEU A 5 1.75 -20.61 37.24
CA LEU A 5 0.88 -20.86 36.09
C LEU A 5 0.28 -19.56 35.54
N LEU A 6 -0.08 -18.63 36.43
CA LEU A 6 -0.63 -17.32 36.05
C LEU A 6 0.43 -16.46 35.34
N SER A 7 1.68 -16.50 35.82
CA SER A 7 2.78 -15.75 35.22
C SER A 7 3.15 -16.28 33.84
N PHE A 8 3.08 -17.59 33.62
CA PHE A 8 3.29 -18.19 32.30
C PHE A 8 2.18 -17.82 31.30
N PHE A 9 0.93 -17.75 31.78
CA PHE A 9 -0.22 -17.33 30.95
C PHE A 9 -0.13 -15.86 30.50
N LEU A 10 0.37 -14.97 31.36
CA LEU A 10 0.59 -13.56 31.03
C LEU A 10 1.71 -13.33 29.99
N LEU A 11 2.73 -14.19 29.95
CA LEU A 11 3.80 -14.10 28.95
C LEU A 11 3.32 -14.47 27.55
N ILE A 12 2.36 -15.40 27.43
CA ILE A 12 1.79 -15.79 26.14
C ILE A 12 0.89 -14.68 25.57
N SER A 13 0.15 -13.96 26.42
CA SER A 13 -0.71 -12.87 25.94
C SER A 13 0.09 -11.68 25.42
N LEU A 14 1.26 -11.38 25.98
CA LEU A 14 2.15 -10.30 25.54
C LEU A 14 2.77 -10.55 24.15
N CYS A 15 3.01 -11.81 23.77
CA CYS A 15 3.52 -12.15 22.44
C CYS A 15 2.52 -11.89 21.31
N SER A 16 1.21 -11.93 21.60
CA SER A 16 0.16 -11.67 20.60
C SER A 16 0.02 -10.19 20.24
N PHE A 17 0.53 -9.27 21.06
CA PHE A 17 0.49 -7.83 20.80
C PHE A 17 1.69 -7.32 19.98
N GLY A 18 2.56 -8.21 19.50
CA GLY A 18 3.76 -7.87 18.74
C GLY A 18 3.54 -7.47 17.28
N GLN A 19 2.30 -7.53 16.77
CA GLN A 19 2.00 -6.95 15.47
C GLN A 19 1.94 -5.44 15.62
N ILE A 20 3.11 -4.81 15.51
CA ILE A 20 3.25 -3.37 15.29
C ILE A 20 2.37 -3.06 14.08
N LEU A 21 1.26 -2.40 14.35
CA LEU A 21 0.38 -1.80 13.36
C LEU A 21 1.17 -0.64 12.75
N THR A 22 2.06 -0.94 11.79
CA THR A 22 2.87 0.10 11.16
C THR A 22 1.90 1.04 10.42
N LYS A 23 2.05 2.35 10.64
CA LYS A 23 1.31 3.38 9.90
C LYS A 23 1.66 3.35 8.41
N GLU A 24 2.80 2.73 8.07
CA GLU A 24 3.27 2.54 6.72
C GLU A 24 2.49 1.42 6.04
N ARG A 25 1.91 1.75 4.89
CA ARG A 25 1.12 0.78 4.13
C ARG A 25 1.99 -0.24 3.39
N ILE A 26 3.21 0.16 3.05
CA ILE A 26 4.22 -0.69 2.39
C ILE A 26 5.24 -1.10 3.44
N ILE A 27 5.45 -2.41 3.62
CA ILE A 27 6.48 -2.98 4.50
C ILE A 27 7.79 -3.22 3.73
N TYR A 28 7.68 -3.54 2.44
CA TYR A 28 8.84 -3.83 1.60
C TYR A 28 8.59 -3.39 0.16
N GLU A 29 9.58 -2.75 -0.44
CA GLU A 29 9.60 -2.41 -1.86
C GLU A 29 11.00 -2.68 -2.40
N TYR A 30 11.09 -3.53 -3.42
CA TYR A 30 12.34 -3.80 -4.12
C TYR A 30 12.08 -4.10 -5.59
N LYS A 31 12.67 -3.29 -6.47
CA LYS A 31 12.47 -3.37 -7.93
C LYS A 31 10.98 -3.30 -8.29
N ASP A 32 10.43 -4.42 -8.74
CA ASP A 32 9.04 -4.59 -9.17
C ASP A 32 8.19 -5.31 -8.11
N GLN A 33 8.72 -5.56 -6.92
CA GLN A 33 8.01 -6.25 -5.84
C GLN A 33 7.64 -5.28 -4.74
N LEU A 34 6.40 -5.41 -4.25
CA LEU A 34 5.84 -4.59 -3.20
C LEU A 34 5.05 -5.47 -2.24
N VAL A 35 5.32 -5.36 -0.94
CA VAL A 35 4.59 -6.07 0.12
C VAL A 35 3.92 -5.05 1.02
N MET A 36 2.61 -5.19 1.17
CA MET A 36 1.77 -4.33 1.98
C MET A 36 1.69 -4.80 3.43
N ASN A 37 1.20 -3.93 4.31
CA ASN A 37 1.11 -4.20 5.74
C ASN A 37 0.02 -5.19 6.17
N ASP A 38 -0.90 -5.50 5.26
CA ASP A 38 -1.86 -6.60 5.37
C ASP A 38 -1.29 -7.94 4.91
N GLY A 39 -0.02 -7.97 4.48
CA GLY A 39 0.65 -9.15 3.93
C GLY A 39 0.34 -9.40 2.46
N ALA A 40 -0.41 -8.51 1.78
CA ALA A 40 -0.65 -8.66 0.35
C ALA A 40 0.62 -8.39 -0.46
N HIS A 41 0.89 -9.27 -1.43
CA HIS A 41 2.05 -9.21 -2.32
C HIS A 41 1.62 -8.68 -3.68
N TYR A 42 2.28 -7.65 -4.17
CA TYR A 42 2.00 -7.04 -5.45
C TYR A 42 3.25 -7.00 -6.33
N LYS A 43 3.03 -7.18 -7.63
CA LYS A 43 3.99 -6.81 -8.68
C LYS A 43 3.67 -5.42 -9.19
N ILE A 44 4.66 -4.55 -9.24
CA ILE A 44 4.57 -3.21 -9.84
C ILE A 44 4.68 -3.39 -11.36
N LEU A 45 3.60 -3.10 -12.07
CA LEU A 45 3.56 -3.14 -13.54
C LEU A 45 4.01 -1.81 -14.14
N VAL A 46 3.57 -0.71 -13.53
CA VAL A 46 3.86 0.65 -14.00
C VAL A 46 4.16 1.53 -12.79
N SER A 47 5.22 2.34 -12.90
CA SER A 47 5.55 3.38 -11.92
C SER A 47 5.55 4.74 -12.61
N ARG A 48 4.57 5.59 -12.31
CA ARG A 48 4.46 6.95 -12.86
C ARG A 48 4.81 7.98 -11.79
N PRO A 49 5.93 8.70 -11.91
CA PRO A 49 6.23 9.85 -11.05
C PRO A 49 5.27 11.02 -11.33
N PHE A 50 5.15 11.98 -10.42
CA PHE A 50 4.13 13.04 -10.48
C PHE A 50 4.04 13.78 -11.82
N TYR A 51 5.18 14.04 -12.47
CA TYR A 51 5.24 14.78 -13.73
C TYR A 51 4.76 13.98 -14.96
N GLN A 52 4.54 12.68 -14.81
CA GLN A 52 3.97 11.81 -15.85
C GLN A 52 2.50 11.45 -15.59
N ILE A 53 1.90 11.96 -14.52
CA ILE A 53 0.51 11.69 -14.18
C ILE A 53 -0.37 12.69 -14.92
N THR A 54 -1.09 12.20 -15.94
CA THR A 54 -2.05 12.98 -16.73
C THR A 54 -3.50 12.76 -16.29
N ASP A 55 -3.73 11.84 -15.35
CA ASP A 55 -5.06 11.51 -14.83
C ASP A 55 -5.60 12.68 -13.98
N THR A 56 -6.62 13.36 -14.49
CA THR A 56 -7.23 14.51 -13.84
C THR A 56 -8.12 14.13 -12.64
N THR A 57 -8.41 12.85 -12.44
CA THR A 57 -9.19 12.37 -11.28
C THR A 57 -8.34 12.28 -10.01
N ILE A 58 -7.00 12.34 -10.15
CA ILE A 58 -6.05 12.37 -9.05
C ILE A 58 -5.64 13.83 -8.85
N PRO A 59 -6.00 14.47 -7.73
CA PRO A 59 -5.59 15.85 -7.50
C PRO A 59 -4.06 15.94 -7.35
N GLN A 60 -3.48 17.13 -7.42
CA GLN A 60 -2.05 17.31 -7.12
C GLN A 60 -1.78 17.44 -5.62
N HIS A 61 -2.82 17.77 -4.85
CA HIS A 61 -2.77 17.94 -3.41
C HIS A 61 -3.93 17.20 -2.75
N LYS A 62 -3.70 16.67 -1.55
CA LYS A 62 -4.72 16.01 -0.75
C LYS A 62 -4.67 16.53 0.68
N GLU A 63 -5.81 16.96 1.20
CA GLU A 63 -5.97 17.21 2.62
C GLU A 63 -6.13 15.88 3.37
N PHE A 64 -5.29 15.67 4.36
CA PHE A 64 -5.36 14.51 5.24
C PHE A 64 -5.07 14.95 6.66
N GLN A 65 -6.09 14.89 7.52
CA GLN A 65 -6.04 15.50 8.86
C GLN A 65 -5.64 16.98 8.74
N ASP A 66 -4.68 17.45 9.54
CA ASP A 66 -4.20 18.84 9.52
C ASP A 66 -3.02 19.05 8.56
N HIS A 67 -2.91 18.23 7.51
CA HIS A 67 -1.80 18.27 6.57
C HIS A 67 -2.27 18.29 5.11
N VAL A 68 -1.62 19.17 4.32
CA VAL A 68 -1.71 19.15 2.86
C VAL A 68 -0.56 18.33 2.32
N LEU A 69 -0.86 17.19 1.71
CA LEU A 69 0.10 16.29 1.09
C LEU A 69 0.18 16.55 -0.41
N ARG A 70 1.37 16.36 -1.00
CA ARG A 70 1.61 16.49 -2.44
C ARG A 70 1.68 15.13 -3.12
N LEU A 71 1.17 15.04 -4.35
CA LEU A 71 1.26 13.83 -5.15
C LEU A 71 2.74 13.54 -5.47
N ASN A 72 3.21 12.33 -5.19
CA ASN A 72 4.59 11.94 -5.50
C ASN A 72 4.66 10.98 -6.69
N ARG A 73 3.89 9.90 -6.64
CA ARG A 73 3.85 8.89 -7.70
C ARG A 73 2.57 8.06 -7.64
N VAL A 74 2.25 7.42 -8.74
CA VAL A 74 1.17 6.44 -8.88
C VAL A 74 1.75 5.15 -9.42
N LEU A 75 1.47 4.05 -8.74
CA LEU A 75 1.86 2.70 -9.14
C LEU A 75 0.63 1.94 -9.63
N ILE A 76 0.80 1.18 -10.70
CA ILE A 76 -0.16 0.15 -11.11
C ILE A 76 0.39 -1.19 -10.63
N LEU A 77 -0.42 -1.86 -9.82
CA LEU A 77 -0.06 -3.07 -9.11
C LEU A 77 -0.91 -4.24 -9.63
N ARG A 78 -0.32 -5.44 -9.63
CA ARG A 78 -1.00 -6.70 -9.89
C ARG A 78 -0.73 -7.68 -8.76
N SER A 79 -1.79 -8.33 -8.27
CA SER A 79 -1.74 -9.49 -7.37
C SER A 79 -2.65 -10.55 -7.96
N ASP A 80 -2.08 -11.68 -8.35
CA ASP A 80 -2.80 -12.76 -9.03
C ASP A 80 -3.61 -12.26 -10.24
N GLU A 81 -4.94 -12.20 -10.13
CA GLU A 81 -5.90 -11.74 -11.14
C GLU A 81 -6.47 -10.33 -10.86
N LYS A 82 -5.99 -9.66 -9.80
CA LYS A 82 -6.47 -8.33 -9.39
C LYS A 82 -5.48 -7.25 -9.74
N TYR A 83 -6.01 -6.12 -10.21
CA TYR A 83 -5.25 -4.91 -10.45
C TYR A 83 -5.64 -3.85 -9.42
N ALA A 84 -4.65 -3.08 -8.99
CA ALA A 84 -4.87 -1.98 -8.07
C ALA A 84 -4.01 -0.78 -8.46
N GLN A 85 -4.50 0.41 -8.15
CA GLN A 85 -3.75 1.64 -8.24
C GLN A 85 -3.30 2.04 -6.83
N LEU A 86 -2.00 2.24 -6.64
CA LEU A 86 -1.45 2.77 -5.40
C LEU A 86 -0.97 4.20 -5.61
N ILE A 87 -1.62 5.14 -4.95
CA ILE A 87 -1.29 6.57 -5.01
C ILE A 87 -0.46 6.92 -3.78
N GLU A 88 0.75 7.44 -4.00
CA GLU A 88 1.65 7.90 -2.95
C GLU A 88 1.59 9.42 -2.82
N TRP A 89 1.29 9.87 -1.61
CA TRP A 89 1.24 11.25 -1.19
C TRP A 89 2.35 11.52 -0.17
N VAL A 90 3.02 12.67 -0.28
CA VAL A 90 4.18 13.00 0.56
C VAL A 90 4.08 14.41 1.15
N LYS A 91 4.60 14.56 2.37
CA LYS A 91 4.93 15.85 3.00
C LYS A 91 6.12 15.65 3.92
N GLU A 92 7.24 16.29 3.63
CA GLU A 92 8.49 16.15 4.40
C GLU A 92 8.85 14.66 4.60
N ASN A 93 8.85 14.17 5.84
CA ASN A 93 9.16 12.79 6.20
C ASN A 93 7.91 11.89 6.31
N PHE A 94 6.74 12.40 5.94
CA PHE A 94 5.48 11.67 6.01
C PHE A 94 5.05 11.18 4.63
N LYS A 95 4.76 9.89 4.53
CA LYS A 95 4.17 9.25 3.34
C LYS A 95 2.79 8.71 3.68
N TYR A 96 1.86 8.88 2.76
CA TYR A 96 0.53 8.31 2.83
C TYR A 96 0.19 7.60 1.52
N TYR A 97 -0.47 6.46 1.67
CA TYR A 97 -0.73 5.52 0.58
C TYR A 97 -2.23 5.26 0.46
N GLU A 98 -2.78 5.51 -0.72
CA GLU A 98 -4.16 5.20 -1.07
C GLU A 98 -4.20 4.08 -2.10
N LEU A 99 -4.78 2.95 -1.71
CA LEU A 99 -5.00 1.81 -2.60
C LEU A 99 -6.42 1.89 -3.18
N ARG A 100 -6.54 1.86 -4.50
CA ARG A 100 -7.82 1.81 -5.22
C ARG A 100 -7.88 0.53 -6.04
N SER A 101 -9.01 -0.18 -5.99
CA SER A 101 -9.22 -1.33 -6.87
C SER A 101 -9.38 -0.86 -8.31
N LEU A 102 -8.77 -1.57 -9.26
CA LEU A 102 -8.93 -1.34 -10.68
C LEU A 102 -9.67 -2.53 -11.31
N ASP A 103 -10.88 -2.78 -10.84
CA ASP A 103 -11.68 -3.96 -11.23
C ASP A 103 -11.92 -4.07 -12.75
N ASN A 104 -11.72 -2.97 -13.51
CA ASN A 104 -11.90 -2.92 -14.96
C ASN A 104 -10.58 -2.89 -15.78
N TYR A 105 -9.40 -2.83 -15.16
CA TYR A 105 -8.13 -2.67 -15.91
C TYR A 105 -7.78 -3.87 -16.80
N ASN A 106 -8.28 -5.05 -16.45
CA ASN A 106 -7.98 -6.29 -17.19
C ASN A 106 -8.56 -6.26 -18.62
N ASN A 107 -9.72 -5.63 -18.83
CA ASN A 107 -10.40 -5.63 -20.13
C ASN A 107 -9.68 -4.76 -21.18
N ASP A 108 -9.04 -3.67 -20.78
CA ASP A 108 -8.43 -2.72 -21.72
C ASP A 108 -6.99 -3.12 -22.13
N HIS A 109 -6.29 -3.85 -21.26
CA HIS A 109 -4.93 -4.31 -21.53
C HIS A 109 -4.86 -5.60 -22.37
N GLU A 110 -5.83 -6.53 -22.22
CA GLU A 110 -5.90 -7.72 -23.09
C GLU A 110 -6.21 -7.37 -24.56
N ILE A 111 -6.89 -6.23 -24.81
CA ILE A 111 -7.21 -5.75 -26.16
C ILE A 111 -6.00 -5.08 -26.83
N SER A 112 -5.06 -4.54 -26.04
CA SER A 112 -3.90 -3.81 -26.56
C SER A 112 -2.64 -4.67 -26.77
N GLU A 113 -2.60 -5.90 -26.23
CA GLU A 113 -1.54 -6.88 -26.55
C GLU A 113 -1.90 -7.79 -27.75
N ASN A 114 -3.15 -7.76 -28.23
CA ASN A 114 -3.64 -8.60 -29.33
C ASN A 114 -3.88 -7.84 -30.66
N ASN A 115 -3.39 -6.59 -30.79
CA ASN A 115 -3.46 -5.79 -32.02
C ASN A 115 -2.09 -5.36 -32.51
#